data_AF-A0A7Z7N4W6-F1
#
_entry.id   AF-A0A7Z7N4W6-F1
#
_cell.length_a   1.000
_cell.length_b   1.000
_cell.length_c   1.000
_cell.angle_alpha   90.00
_cell.angle_beta   90.00
_cell.angle_gamma   90.00
#
_symmetry.space_group_name_H-M   'P 1'
#
loop_
_entity.id
_entity.type
_entity.pdbx_description
1 polymer ?
#
loop_
_entity_poly.entity_id
_entity_poly.type
_entity_poly.pdbx_seq_one_letter_code
_entity_poly.pdbx_strand_id
1 'polypeptide(L)'
;MDHPDTKPQGAFSALLADQDLAHLELVLQRSLECDFGGPILPPRYWRERLAEITRASHLSHTQIQTVHRLYMRIDAFETAERKREEERLRAANAAEAAAAIADAGRARKPRSA
;
A
#
# COMPACT_ATOMS: atom_id res chain seq x y z
N MET A 1 18.76 -51.49 -11.22
CA MET A 1 17.62 -50.92 -11.95
C MET A 1 17.47 -49.50 -11.45
N ASP A 2 18.20 -48.59 -12.10
CA ASP A 2 18.21 -47.18 -11.78
C ASP A 2 16.95 -46.53 -12.35
N HIS A 3 16.06 -46.05 -11.48
CA HIS A 3 14.95 -45.20 -11.89
C HIS A 3 15.47 -43.77 -12.00
N PRO A 4 15.36 -43.08 -13.17
CA PRO A 4 15.61 -41.66 -13.21
C PRO A 4 14.47 -40.97 -12.46
N ASP A 5 14.78 -40.40 -11.28
CA ASP A 5 13.91 -39.50 -10.52
C ASP A 5 13.79 -38.17 -11.31
N THR A 6 13.15 -38.23 -12.48
CA THR A 6 12.76 -37.05 -13.25
C THR A 6 11.54 -36.46 -12.58
N LYS A 7 11.75 -35.81 -11.44
CA LYS A 7 10.72 -35.10 -10.72
C LYS A 7 10.50 -33.73 -11.40
N PRO A 8 9.30 -33.44 -11.96
CA PRO A 8 8.96 -32.11 -12.47
C PRO A 8 8.67 -31.12 -11.32
N GLN A 9 9.55 -31.07 -10.31
CA GLN A 9 9.39 -30.25 -9.10
C GLN A 9 9.37 -28.74 -9.40
N GLY A 10 10.07 -28.31 -10.46
CA GLY A 10 10.15 -26.89 -10.83
C GLY A 10 8.81 -26.32 -11.34
N ALA A 11 8.10 -27.07 -12.18
CA ALA A 11 6.84 -26.63 -12.75
C ALA A 11 5.71 -26.56 -11.71
N PHE A 12 5.69 -27.49 -10.75
CA PHE A 12 4.72 -27.49 -9.65
C PHE A 12 4.97 -26.34 -8.66
N SER A 13 6.24 -26.08 -8.33
CA SER A 13 6.63 -24.95 -7.47
C SER A 13 6.31 -23.60 -8.12
N ALA A 14 6.50 -23.48 -9.44
CA ALA A 14 6.11 -22.29 -10.19
C ALA A 14 4.58 -22.11 -10.20
N LEU A 15 3.80 -23.15 -10.46
CA LEU A 15 2.33 -23.03 -10.46
C LEU A 15 1.77 -22.61 -9.09
N LEU A 16 2.36 -23.12 -8.00
CA LEU A 16 1.99 -22.74 -6.64
C LEU A 16 2.33 -21.26 -6.36
N ALA A 17 3.51 -20.80 -6.78
CA ALA A 17 3.90 -19.40 -6.68
C ALA A 17 2.98 -18.49 -7.54
N ASP A 18 2.50 -18.93 -8.69
CA ASP A 18 1.52 -18.17 -9.50
C ASP A 18 0.18 -18.00 -8.75
N GLN A 19 -0.29 -19.07 -8.11
CA GLN A 19 -1.53 -19.03 -7.31
C GLN A 19 -1.37 -18.12 -6.08
N ASP A 20 -0.24 -18.22 -5.38
CA ASP A 20 0.06 -17.38 -4.22
C ASP A 20 0.19 -15.90 -4.59
N LEU A 21 0.83 -15.59 -5.73
CA LEU A 21 0.96 -14.22 -6.23
C LEU A 21 -0.39 -13.65 -6.69
N ALA A 22 -1.21 -14.43 -7.38
CA ALA A 22 -2.56 -14.01 -7.78
C ALA A 22 -3.47 -13.79 -6.56
N HIS A 23 -3.38 -14.67 -5.56
CA HIS A 23 -4.08 -14.50 -4.29
C HIS A 23 -3.63 -13.22 -3.58
N LEU A 24 -2.31 -13.01 -3.48
CA LEU A 24 -1.74 -11.80 -2.90
C LEU A 24 -2.18 -10.54 -3.61
N GLU A 25 -2.24 -10.53 -4.94
CA GLU A 25 -2.70 -9.38 -5.71
C GLU A 25 -4.12 -8.96 -5.32
N LEU A 26 -5.04 -9.93 -5.21
CA LEU A 26 -6.42 -9.70 -4.83
C LEU A 26 -6.56 -9.23 -3.37
N VAL A 27 -5.86 -9.88 -2.44
CA VAL A 27 -5.93 -9.53 -1.01
C VAL A 27 -5.28 -8.17 -0.76
N LEU A 28 -4.13 -7.91 -1.38
CA LEU A 28 -3.46 -6.61 -1.32
C LEU A 28 -4.38 -5.53 -1.88
N GLN A 29 -5.06 -5.75 -3.01
CA GLN A 29 -6.00 -4.77 -3.55
C GLN A 29 -7.07 -4.39 -2.53
N ARG A 30 -7.77 -5.41 -2.00
CA ARG A 30 -8.87 -5.24 -1.07
C ARG A 30 -8.40 -4.63 0.25
N SER A 31 -7.18 -4.95 0.67
CA SER A 31 -6.58 -4.35 1.87
C SER A 31 -6.28 -2.87 1.67
N LEU A 32 -5.84 -2.45 0.48
CA LEU A 32 -5.55 -1.04 0.19
C LEU A 32 -6.81 -0.21 -0.05
N GLU A 33 -7.86 -0.82 -0.60
CA GLU A 33 -9.18 -0.21 -0.84
C GLU A 33 -10.08 -0.19 0.41
N CYS A 34 -9.66 -0.79 1.53
CA CYS A 34 -10.52 -0.88 2.70
C CYS A 34 -10.77 0.50 3.33
N ASP A 35 -11.91 1.10 3.01
CA ASP A 35 -12.36 2.43 3.43
C ASP A 35 -12.70 2.55 4.93
N PHE A 36 -12.48 1.50 5.74
CA PHE A 36 -12.70 1.50 7.18
C PHE A 36 -11.57 2.15 7.98
N GLY A 37 -11.14 3.35 7.57
CA GLY A 37 -10.16 4.15 8.31
C GLY A 37 -8.70 3.82 8.05
N GLY A 38 -8.40 3.05 7.00
CA GLY A 38 -7.04 2.73 6.55
C GLY A 38 -6.87 1.24 6.20
N PRO A 39 -5.72 0.87 5.61
CA PRO A 39 -5.48 -0.51 5.22
C PRO A 39 -5.40 -1.40 6.47
N ILE A 40 -6.09 -2.54 6.43
CA ILE A 40 -6.11 -3.53 7.54
C ILE A 40 -4.69 -3.95 7.92
N LEU A 41 -3.80 -4.02 6.93
CA LEU A 41 -2.39 -4.36 7.09
C LEU A 41 -1.51 -3.23 6.53
N PRO A 42 -0.47 -2.80 7.27
CA PRO A 42 0.40 -1.74 6.82
C PRO A 42 1.19 -2.15 5.57
N PRO A 43 1.52 -1.21 4.67
CA PRO A 43 2.37 -1.44 3.49
C PRO A 43 3.65 -2.25 3.77
N ARG A 44 4.29 -2.03 4.93
CA ARG A 44 5.48 -2.75 5.36
C ARG A 44 5.27 -4.27 5.46
N TYR A 45 4.11 -4.70 5.95
CA TYR A 45 3.78 -6.13 6.06
C TYR A 45 3.73 -6.78 4.67
N TRP A 46 3.11 -6.12 3.69
CA TRP A 46 3.03 -6.64 2.32
C TRP A 46 4.40 -6.77 1.66
N ARG A 47 5.31 -5.82 1.91
CA ARG A 47 6.70 -5.91 1.43
C ARG A 47 7.44 -7.11 2.03
N GLU A 48 7.29 -7.34 3.33
CA GLU A 48 7.91 -8.49 4.01
C GLU A 48 7.38 -9.82 3.45
N ARG A 49 6.07 -9.93 3.23
CA ARG A 49 5.43 -11.11 2.63
C ARG A 49 5.88 -11.35 1.19
N LEU A 50 6.00 -10.31 0.37
CA LEU A 50 6.54 -10.43 -0.99
C LEU A 50 8.01 -10.89 -0.96
N ALA A 51 8.82 -10.39 -0.02
CA ALA A 51 10.21 -10.80 0.15
C ALA A 51 10.36 -12.25 0.65
N GLU A 52 9.40 -12.78 1.41
CA GLU A 52 9.37 -14.20 1.79
C GLU A 52 9.11 -15.09 0.57
N ILE A 53 8.13 -14.73 -0.28
CA ILE A 53 7.77 -15.52 -1.46
C ILE A 53 8.90 -15.54 -2.48
N THR A 54 9.55 -14.39 -2.71
CA THR A 54 10.69 -14.32 -3.64
C THR A 54 11.91 -15.10 -3.15
N ARG A 55 12.06 -15.30 -1.84
CA ARG A 55 13.14 -16.10 -1.25
C ARG A 55 12.83 -17.60 -1.22
N ALA A 56 11.55 -17.98 -1.10
CA ALA A 56 11.13 -19.37 -0.97
C ALA A 56 10.99 -20.11 -2.31
N SER A 57 10.91 -19.40 -3.44
CA SER A 57 10.58 -20.00 -4.74
C SER A 57 11.51 -19.53 -5.86
N HIS A 58 11.85 -20.44 -6.78
CA HIS A 58 12.44 -20.07 -8.06
C HIS A 58 11.36 -19.45 -8.96
N LEU A 59 11.32 -18.12 -8.98
CA LEU A 59 10.32 -17.40 -9.74
C LEU A 59 10.61 -17.43 -11.24
N SER A 60 9.58 -17.66 -12.04
CA SER A 60 9.60 -17.45 -13.48
C SER A 60 9.68 -15.96 -13.82
N HIS A 61 10.04 -15.63 -15.05
CA HIS A 61 10.10 -14.23 -15.49
C HIS A 61 8.77 -13.49 -15.30
N THR A 62 7.65 -14.14 -15.61
CA THR A 62 6.29 -13.58 -15.43
C THR A 62 5.97 -13.33 -13.95
N GLN A 63 6.44 -14.21 -13.06
CA GLN A 63 6.26 -14.06 -11.61
C GLN A 63 7.06 -12.88 -11.06
N ILE A 64 8.30 -12.72 -11.53
CA ILE A 64 9.13 -11.56 -11.17
C ILE A 64 8.45 -10.26 -11.61
N GLN A 65 7.89 -10.21 -12.83
CA GLN A 65 7.13 -9.05 -13.28
C GLN A 65 5.89 -8.78 -12.41
N THR A 66 5.20 -9.84 -11.98
CA THR A 66 4.03 -9.72 -11.10
C THR A 66 4.42 -9.17 -9.74
N VAL A 67 5.48 -9.71 -9.12
CA VAL A 67 6.04 -9.17 -7.87
C VAL A 67 6.42 -7.70 -8.02
N HIS A 68 7.09 -7.33 -9.12
CA HIS A 68 7.46 -5.94 -9.38
C HIS A 68 6.22 -5.02 -9.49
N ARG A 69 5.16 -5.45 -10.18
CA ARG A 69 3.89 -4.71 -10.24
C ARG A 69 3.26 -4.53 -8.86
N LEU A 70 3.33 -5.55 -8.00
CA LEU A 70 2.81 -5.48 -6.63
C LEU A 70 3.60 -4.47 -5.78
N TYR A 71 4.93 -4.47 -5.87
CA TYR A 71 5.75 -3.45 -5.20
C TYR A 71 5.39 -2.03 -5.64
N MET A 72 5.28 -1.79 -6.96
CA MET A 72 4.87 -0.47 -7.48
C MET A 72 3.50 -0.05 -6.96
N ARG A 73 2.56 -0.98 -6.76
CA ARG A 73 1.24 -0.64 -6.21
C ARG A 73 1.30 -0.25 -4.74
N ILE A 74 2.14 -0.91 -3.95
CA ILE A 74 2.40 -0.52 -2.56
C ILE A 74 3.00 0.89 -2.51
N ASP A 75 4.00 1.18 -3.34
CA ASP A 75 4.68 2.48 -3.38
C ASP A 75 3.74 3.61 -3.81
N ALA A 76 2.88 3.35 -4.81
CA ALA A 76 1.88 4.30 -5.26
C ALA A 76 0.86 4.61 -4.16
N PHE A 77 0.43 3.60 -3.41
CA PHE A 77 -0.47 3.78 -2.27
C PHE A 77 0.18 4.63 -1.17
N GLU A 78 1.40 4.33 -0.75
CA GLU A 78 2.11 5.12 0.27
C GLU A 78 2.30 6.58 -0.17
N THR A 79 2.59 6.80 -1.45
CA THR A 79 2.71 8.15 -2.02
C THR A 79 1.38 8.89 -1.99
N ALA A 80 0.27 8.21 -2.31
CA ALA A 80 -1.07 8.78 -2.26
C ALA A 80 -1.50 9.11 -0.84
N GLU A 81 -1.25 8.21 0.13
CA GLU A 81 -1.55 8.44 1.54
C GLU A 81 -0.76 9.62 2.11
N ARG A 82 0.54 9.69 1.83
CA ARG A 82 1.37 10.84 2.23
C ARG A 82 0.81 12.15 1.66
N LYS A 83 0.41 12.16 0.38
CA LYS A 83 -0.17 13.34 -0.25
C LYS A 83 -1.50 13.75 0.41
N ARG A 84 -2.38 12.79 0.69
CA ARG A 84 -3.64 13.03 1.41
C ARG A 84 -3.40 13.62 2.79
N GLU A 85 -2.40 13.11 3.51
CA GLU A 85 -2.06 13.62 4.84
C GLU A 85 -1.48 15.04 4.77
N GLU A 86 -0.60 15.33 3.81
CA GLU A 86 -0.11 16.68 3.55
C GLU A 86 -1.26 17.66 3.24
N GLU A 87 -2.24 17.23 2.44
CA GLU A 87 -3.43 18.02 2.11
C GLU A 87 -4.31 18.28 3.34
N ARG A 88 -4.52 17.27 4.19
CA ARG A 88 -5.25 17.42 5.46
C ARG A 88 -4.55 18.40 6.40
N LEU A 89 -3.24 18.30 6.55
CA LEU A 89 -2.45 19.20 7.38
C LEU A 89 -2.52 20.64 6.85
N ARG A 90 -2.43 20.84 5.53
CA ARG A 90 -2.61 22.15 4.91
C ARG A 90 -4.01 22.71 5.15
N ALA A 91 -5.05 21.88 5.03
CA ALA A 91 -6.42 22.29 5.30
C ALA A 91 -6.63 22.68 6.78
N ALA A 92 -6.06 21.93 7.71
CA ALA A 92 -6.08 22.25 9.14
C ALA A 92 -5.41 23.59 9.44
N ASN A 93 -4.20 23.81 8.91
CA ASN A 93 -3.47 25.08 9.07
C ASN A 93 -4.22 26.26 8.45
N ALA A 94 -4.84 26.07 7.29
CA ALA A 94 -5.66 27.10 6.65
C ALA A 94 -6.91 27.44 7.48
N ALA A 95 -7.56 26.43 8.06
CA ALA A 95 -8.70 26.61 8.94
C ALA A 95 -8.32 27.36 10.22
N GLU A 96 -7.17 27.04 10.83
CA GLU A 96 -6.64 27.74 11.99
C GLU A 96 -6.33 29.22 11.68
N ALA A 97 -5.66 29.48 10.55
CA ALA A 97 -5.37 30.84 10.11
C ALA A 97 -6.66 31.65 9.85
N ALA A 98 -7.67 31.05 9.22
CA ALA A 98 -8.97 31.69 9.00
C ALA A 98 -9.68 32.01 10.32
N ALA A 99 -9.62 31.10 11.31
CA ALA A 99 -10.19 31.33 12.63
C ALA A 99 -9.49 32.49 13.37
N ALA A 100 -8.16 32.57 13.30
CA ALA A 100 -7.39 33.66 13.91
C ALA A 100 -7.71 35.03 13.29
N ILE A 101 -7.87 35.10 11.97
CA ILE A 101 -8.28 36.34 11.27
C ILE A 101 -9.67 36.78 11.71
N ALA A 102 -10.61 35.83 11.84
CA ALA A 102 -11.98 36.11 12.28
C ALA A 102 -12.02 36.63 13.73
N ASP A 103 -11.20 36.07 14.63
CA ASP A 103 -11.09 36.52 16.02
C ASP A 103 -10.51 37.95 16.11
N ALA A 104 -9.44 38.23 15.36
CA ALA A 104 -8.85 39.57 15.29
C ALA A 104 -9.83 40.62 14.74
N GLY A 105 -10.67 40.24 13.76
CA GLY A 105 -11.74 41.09 13.25
C GLY A 105 -12.84 41.38 14.27
N ARG A 106 -13.16 40.40 15.14
CA ARG A 106 -14.12 40.56 16.24
C ARG A 106 -13.61 41.50 17.33
N ALA A 107 -12.33 41.39 17.69
CA ALA A 107 -11.71 42.25 18.71
C ALA A 107 -11.63 43.74 18.30
N ARG A 108 -11.68 44.04 16.99
CA ARG A 108 -11.54 45.39 16.45
C ARG A 108 -12.84 46.19 16.32
N LYS A 109 -14.00 45.62 16.63
CA LYS A 109 -15.28 46.33 16.53
C LYS A 109 -15.49 47.23 17.75
N PRO A 110 -15.49 48.57 17.62
CA PRO A 110 -15.67 49.45 18.77
C PRO A 110 -17.10 49.30 19.31
N ARG A 111 -17.25 49.20 20.64
CA ARG A 111 -18.54 49.40 21.34
C ARG A 111 -18.96 50.84 21.08
N SER A 112 -19.81 51.03 20.07
CA SER A 112 -20.52 52.28 19.86
C SER A 112 -21.45 52.49 21.05
N ALA A 113 -21.14 53.49 21.88
CA ALA A 113 -21.99 54.03 22.93
C ALA A 113 -22.40 55.45 22.53
#